data_AF-A0A3P7LNJ6-F1
#
_entry.id   AF-A0A3P7LNJ6-F1
#
_cell.length_a   1.000
_cell.length_b   1.000
_cell.length_c   1.000
_cell.angle_alpha   90.00
_cell.angle_beta   90.00
_cell.angle_gamma   90.00
#
_symmetry.space_group_name_H-M   'P 1'
#
loop_
_entity.id
_entity.type
_entity.pdbx_description
1 polymer ?
#
loop_
_entity_poly.entity_id
_entity_poly.type
_entity_poly.pdbx_seq_one_letter_code
_entity_poly.pdbx_strand_id
1 'polypeptide(L)'
;MQAFPPSNKVDGCVAAGIEIKAEKDPTLTGYRACSVDTEGWIFTSHSNRAIIITYTRDRAPSLALLQYRYGMFSLSPLISFLN
;
A
#
# COMPACT_ATOMS: atom_id res chain seq x y z
N MET A 1 4.30 1.10 21.33
CA MET A 1 4.37 0.86 19.87
C MET A 1 3.82 2.11 19.21
N GLN A 2 4.65 2.83 18.45
CA GLN A 2 4.26 4.12 17.88
C GLN A 2 3.75 3.87 16.46
N ALA A 3 2.52 4.33 16.18
CA ALA A 3 2.08 4.57 14.82
C ALA A 3 3.06 5.55 14.16
N PHE A 4 3.15 5.51 12.84
CA PHE A 4 4.08 6.33 12.07
C PHE A 4 4.17 7.78 12.61
N PRO A 5 5.35 8.25 13.06
CA PRO A 5 5.49 9.60 13.57
C PRO A 5 5.25 10.61 12.44
N PRO A 6 4.66 11.79 12.72
CA PRO A 6 4.29 12.77 11.68
C PRO A 6 5.48 13.30 10.85
N SER A 7 6.72 13.09 11.31
CA SER A 7 7.95 13.61 10.71
C SER A 7 8.50 12.81 9.53
N ASN A 8 7.95 11.63 9.21
CA ASN A 8 8.48 10.78 8.13
C ASN A 8 7.94 11.13 6.73
N LYS A 9 7.04 12.12 6.64
CA LYS A 9 6.49 12.62 5.37
C LYS A 9 7.46 13.51 4.60
N VAL A 10 8.52 14.03 5.25
CA VAL A 10 9.35 15.12 4.71
C VAL A 10 10.14 14.73 3.45
N ASP A 11 10.39 13.43 3.21
CA ASP A 11 11.20 12.99 2.05
C ASP A 11 10.68 11.69 1.37
N GLY A 12 9.37 11.42 1.38
CA GLY A 12 8.84 10.22 0.73
C GLY A 12 9.14 8.91 1.47
N CYS A 13 9.00 8.95 2.81
CA CYS A 13 9.10 7.80 3.72
C CYS A 13 10.53 7.26 3.99
N VAL A 14 11.57 8.10 4.01
CA VAL A 14 12.99 7.68 4.13
C VAL A 14 13.32 6.91 5.42
N ALA A 15 12.65 7.22 6.54
CA ALA A 15 12.96 6.61 7.84
C ALA A 15 12.36 5.21 7.98
N ALA A 16 11.07 5.06 7.71
CA ALA A 16 10.38 3.77 7.73
C ALA A 16 9.09 3.88 6.92
N GLY A 17 8.66 2.77 6.35
CA GLY A 17 7.44 2.75 5.54
C GLY A 17 7.10 1.37 4.99
N ILE A 18 5.97 1.35 4.28
CA ILE A 18 5.52 0.22 3.48
C ILE A 18 5.47 0.69 2.03
N GLU A 19 6.11 -0.03 1.13
CA GLU A 19 5.89 0.10 -0.32
C GLU A 19 4.94 -1.00 -0.80
N ILE A 20 3.90 -0.59 -1.52
CA ILE A 20 2.85 -1.45 -2.06
C ILE A 20 2.94 -1.41 -3.58
N LYS A 21 3.30 -2.54 -4.21
CA LYS A 21 3.27 -2.71 -5.66
C LYS A 21 2.04 -3.53 -6.04
N ALA A 22 1.08 -2.82 -6.64
CA ALA A 22 -0.20 -3.36 -7.11
C ALA A 22 -0.42 -3.06 -8.61
N GLU A 23 0.54 -2.40 -9.26
CA GLU A 23 0.47 -2.05 -10.68
C GLU A 23 0.61 -3.25 -11.61
N LYS A 24 0.18 -3.07 -12.87
CA LYS A 24 0.26 -4.11 -13.91
C LYS A 24 1.71 -4.52 -14.21
N ASP A 25 2.63 -3.55 -14.22
CA ASP A 25 4.06 -3.80 -14.37
C ASP A 25 4.72 -3.86 -12.98
N PRO A 26 5.24 -5.03 -12.55
CA PRO A 26 5.83 -5.19 -11.23
C PRO A 26 7.18 -4.49 -11.07
N THR A 27 7.79 -4.00 -12.16
CA THR A 27 9.08 -3.29 -12.11
C THR A 27 8.95 -1.81 -11.72
N LEU A 28 7.74 -1.24 -11.84
CA LEU A 28 7.47 0.14 -11.46
C LEU A 28 7.56 0.35 -9.95
N THR A 29 7.88 1.58 -9.55
CA THR A 29 7.89 1.98 -8.13
C THR A 29 6.49 1.87 -7.54
N GLY A 30 6.37 1.32 -6.33
CA GLY A 30 5.09 1.19 -5.65
C GLY A 30 4.69 2.44 -4.88
N TYR A 31 3.47 2.45 -4.38
CA TYR A 31 2.96 3.48 -3.49
C TYR A 31 3.61 3.34 -2.11
N ARG A 32 3.97 4.45 -1.46
CA ARG A 32 4.62 4.43 -0.14
C ARG A 32 3.68 4.98 0.92
N ALA A 33 3.42 4.17 1.94
CA ALA A 33 2.65 4.53 3.12
C ALA A 33 3.58 4.62 4.33
N CYS A 34 3.58 5.78 4.96
CA CYS A 34 4.35 5.99 6.17
C CYS A 34 3.71 7.01 7.10
N SER A 35 2.44 7.38 6.99
CA SER A 35 1.86 8.34 7.94
C SER A 35 0.42 7.98 8.27
N VAL A 36 -0.10 8.52 9.37
CA VAL A 36 -1.51 8.35 9.73
C VAL A 36 -2.44 8.88 8.62
N ASP A 37 -2.01 9.88 7.85
CA ASP A 37 -2.77 10.38 6.68
C ASP A 37 -2.98 9.34 5.56
N THR A 38 -2.25 8.22 5.59
CA THR A 38 -2.42 7.11 4.62
C THR A 38 -3.40 6.05 5.11
N GLU A 39 -4.00 6.25 6.28
CA GLU A 39 -5.08 5.40 6.79
C GLU A 39 -6.28 5.40 5.83
N GLY A 40 -6.82 4.21 5.56
CA GLY A 40 -7.96 4.03 4.65
C GLY A 40 -7.60 4.02 3.16
N TRP A 41 -6.33 4.16 2.77
CA TRP A 41 -5.92 3.97 1.38
C TRP A 41 -6.23 2.54 0.91
N ILE A 42 -6.82 2.42 -0.29
CA ILE A 42 -7.20 1.15 -0.89
C ILE A 42 -6.42 0.96 -2.18
N PHE A 43 -5.67 -0.14 -2.27
CA PHE A 43 -4.95 -0.55 -3.47
C PHE A 43 -5.55 -1.84 -4.04
N THR A 44 -5.79 -1.85 -5.35
CA THR A 44 -6.27 -3.04 -6.07
C THR A 44 -5.16 -3.55 -6.97
N SER A 45 -4.72 -4.79 -6.76
CA SER A 45 -3.67 -5.40 -7.58
C SER A 45 -4.17 -5.70 -8.98
N HIS A 46 -3.53 -5.19 -10.03
CA HIS A 46 -3.86 -5.51 -11.43
C HIS A 46 -3.41 -6.91 -11.88
N SER A 47 -2.80 -7.68 -10.97
CA SER A 47 -2.38 -9.06 -11.18
C SER A 47 -2.84 -9.95 -10.02
N ASN A 48 -2.48 -11.23 -10.06
CA ASN A 48 -2.65 -12.14 -8.92
C ASN A 48 -1.65 -11.88 -7.77
N ARG A 49 -0.77 -10.88 -7.89
CA ARG A 49 0.30 -10.58 -6.93
C ARG A 49 0.21 -9.14 -6.44
N ALA A 50 0.02 -8.97 -5.13
CA ALA A 50 0.27 -7.72 -4.41
C ALA A 50 1.58 -7.84 -3.63
N ILE A 51 2.59 -7.03 -3.97
CA ILE A 51 3.89 -7.07 -3.28
C ILE A 51 3.89 -5.99 -2.20
N ILE A 52 4.12 -6.42 -0.96
CA ILE A 52 4.26 -5.55 0.20
C ILE A 52 5.72 -5.59 0.65
N ILE A 53 6.38 -4.44 0.63
CA ILE A 53 7.78 -4.29 1.04
C ILE A 53 7.81 -3.40 2.27
N THR A 54 8.23 -3.93 3.41
CA THR A 54 8.43 -3.14 4.62
C THR A 54 9.90 -2.77 4.76
N TYR A 55 10.17 -1.55 5.21
CA TYR A 55 11.54 -1.11 5.44
C TYR A 55 11.60 -0.13 6.61
N THR A 56 12.73 -0.15 7.31
CA THR A 56 13.03 0.73 8.43
C THR A 56 14.52 1.00 8.49
N ARG A 57 14.87 2.25 8.73
CA ARG A 57 16.20 2.72 9.14
C ARG A 57 16.26 2.96 10.65
N ASP A 58 15.10 2.99 11.31
CA ASP A 58 15.01 3.23 12.74
C ASP A 58 15.40 1.99 13.53
N ARG A 59 16.11 2.22 14.65
CA ARG A 59 16.45 1.16 15.61
C ARG A 59 15.23 0.66 16.40
N ALA A 60 14.20 1.49 16.51
CA ALA A 60 12.96 1.15 17.17
C ALA A 60 11.98 0.51 16.17
N PRO A 61 11.20 -0.49 16.59
CA PRO A 61 10.20 -1.11 15.73
C PRO A 61 9.05 -0.14 15.43
N SER A 62 8.70 -0.03 14.14
CA SER A 62 7.49 0.64 13.68
C SER A 62 6.38 -0.41 13.46
N LEU A 63 5.14 -0.06 13.78
CA LEU A 63 3.98 -0.93 13.56
C LEU A 63 3.10 -0.35 12.45
N ALA A 64 2.67 -1.22 11.54
CA ALA A 64 1.66 -0.91 10.55
C ALA A 64 0.68 -2.06 10.43
N LEU A 65 -0.61 -1.74 10.33
CA LEU A 65 -1.69 -2.70 10.19
C LEU A 65 -2.21 -2.65 8.76
N LEU A 66 -2.19 -3.79 8.07
CA LEU A 66 -2.74 -3.93 6.73
C LEU A 66 -3.96 -4.85 6.78
N GLN A 67 -5.03 -4.42 6.10
CA GLN A 67 -6.17 -5.27 5.82
C GLN A 67 -6.10 -5.68 4.35
N TYR A 68 -6.30 -6.97 4.08
CA TYR A 68 -6.33 -7.49 2.72
C TYR A 68 -7.60 -8.31 2.50
N ARG A 69 -8.06 -8.29 1.26
CA ARG A 69 -9.06 -9.22 0.74
C ARG A 69 -8.56 -9.79 -0.57
N TYR A 70 -8.79 -11.07 -0.79
CA TYR A 70 -8.55 -11.72 -2.06
C TYR A 70 -9.88 -12.18 -2.62
N GLY A 71 -10.02 -12.11 -3.93
CA GLY A 71 -11.22 -12.52 -4.64
C GLY A 71 -10.84 -12.88 -6.05
N MET A 72 -11.72 -13.62 -6.73
CA MET A 72 -11.56 -13.85 -8.15
C MET A 72 -11.71 -12.49 -8.85
N PHE A 73 -10.73 -12.11 -9.67
CA PHE A 73 -10.92 -11.03 -10.63
C PHE A 73 -12.01 -11.46 -11.59
N SER A 74 -13.27 -11.15 -11.27
CA SER A 74 -14.33 -11.19 -12.27
C SER A 74 -13.96 -10.14 -13.29
N LEU A 75 -13.43 -10.57 -14.43
CA LEU A 75 -13.51 -9.80 -15.66
C LEU A 75 -15.00 -9.70 -15.99
N SER A 76 -15.72 -8.79 -15.34
CA SER A 76 -17.02 -8.38 -15.81
C SER A 76 -16.75 -7.45 -17.01
N PRO A 77 -16.98 -7.88 -18.26
CA PRO A 77 -17.02 -6.92 -19.34
C PRO A 77 -18.28 -6.08 -19.11
N LEU A 78 -18.17 -4.75 -19.18
CA LEU A 78 -19.25 -3.83 -19.54
C LEU A 78 -20.68 -4.27 -19.16
N ILE A 79 -21.20 -3.86 -18.00
CA ILE A 79 -22.58 -3.34 -17.83
C ILE A 79 -22.59 -2.60 -16.48
N SER A 80 -22.50 -1.28 -16.53
CA SER A 80 -22.93 -0.38 -15.45
C SER A 80 -23.55 0.86 -16.09
N PHE A 81 -24.46 0.63 -17.04
CA PHE A 81 -25.54 1.54 -17.37
C PHE A 81 -26.78 0.67 -17.52
N LEU A 82 -27.65 0.71 -16.51
CA LEU A 82 -29.09 0.44 -16.48
C LEU A 82 -29.47 -0.11 -15.10
N ASN A 83 -29.69 0.81 -14.15
CA ASN A 83 -30.97 1.03 -13.50
C ASN A 83 -30.85 2.21 -12.52
#